data_AF-A0AAU8DK23-F1
#
_entry.id   AF-A0AAU8DK23-F1
#
_cell.length_a   1.000
_cell.length_b   1.000
_cell.length_c   1.000
_cell.angle_alpha   90.00
_cell.angle_beta   90.00
_cell.angle_gamma   90.00
#
_symmetry.space_group_name_H-M   'P 1'
#
loop_
_entity.id
_entity.type
_entity.pdbx_description
1 polymer ?
#
loop_
_entity_poly.entity_id
_entity_poly.type
_entity_poly.pdbx_seq_one_letter_code
_entity_poly.pdbx_strand_id
1 'polypeptide(L)' 'MATTTPQPKWYTISQAAELHLVHPMTIRRWIAQGKLTAHRMAGGGKSIRLDAAQVNALFAPAGGGNSAA' A
#
# COMPACT_ATOMS: atom_id res chain seq x y z
N MET A 1 -11.90 -10.04 24.72
CA MET A 1 -12.15 -9.16 23.56
C MET A 1 -10.90 -9.21 22.70
N ALA A 2 -10.91 -9.94 21.58
CA ALA A 2 -9.70 -10.18 20.78
C ALA A 2 -9.37 -8.92 19.97
N THR A 3 -8.27 -8.26 20.29
CA THR A 3 -7.69 -7.22 19.44
C THR A 3 -7.02 -7.90 18.25
N THR A 4 -7.74 -8.05 17.15
CA THR A 4 -7.17 -8.51 15.87
C THR A 4 -6.23 -7.43 15.36
N THR A 5 -4.95 -7.53 15.69
CA THR A 5 -3.91 -6.79 14.98
C THR A 5 -3.93 -7.28 13.53
N PRO A 6 -4.29 -6.45 12.54
CA PRO A 6 -4.31 -6.89 11.15
C PRO A 6 -2.87 -7.27 10.76
N GLN A 7 -2.66 -8.54 10.43
CA GLN A 7 -1.38 -9.03 9.91
C GLN A 7 -0.97 -8.18 8.70
N PRO A 8 0.31 -7.81 8.56
CA PRO A 8 0.78 -7.01 7.43
C PRO A 8 0.52 -7.78 6.14
N LYS A 9 -0.49 -7.34 5.40
CA LYS A 9 -0.92 -7.98 4.15
C LYS A 9 -0.08 -7.40 3.02
N TRP A 10 0.69 -8.25 2.36
CA TRP A 10 1.59 -7.84 1.29
C TRP A 10 0.93 -8.00 -0.08
N TYR A 11 0.75 -6.89 -0.80
CA TYR A 11 0.21 -6.91 -2.15
C TYR A 11 1.30 -6.92 -3.21
N THR A 12 1.05 -7.62 -4.31
CA THR A 12 1.78 -7.34 -5.56
C THR A 12 1.26 -6.04 -6.19
N ILE A 13 1.98 -5.50 -7.16
CA ILE A 13 1.55 -4.32 -7.92
C ILE A 13 0.18 -4.58 -8.58
N SER A 14 -0.02 -5.75 -9.20
CA SER A 14 -1.28 -6.09 -9.87
C SER A 14 -2.43 -6.24 -8.87
N GLN A 15 -2.20 -6.88 -7.72
CA GLN A 15 -3.22 -7.01 -6.68
C GLN A 15 -3.65 -5.65 -6.12
N ALA A 16 -2.69 -4.76 -5.84
CA ALA A 16 -3.00 -3.41 -5.38
C ALA A 16 -3.77 -2.61 -6.45
N ALA A 17 -3.40 -2.78 -7.72
CA ALA A 17 -4.09 -2.15 -8.84
C ALA A 17 -5.54 -2.62 -8.98
N GLU A 18 -5.78 -3.93 -8.91
CA GLU A 18 -7.12 -4.54 -8.97
C GLU A 18 -8.00 -4.11 -7.79
N LEU A 19 -7.47 -4.17 -6.56
CA LEU A 19 -8.22 -3.83 -5.35
C LEU A 19 -8.67 -2.38 -5.29
N HIS A 20 -7.84 -1.48 -5.81
CA HIS A 20 -8.12 -0.05 -5.78
C HIS A 20 -8.61 0.50 -7.13
N LEU A 21 -8.90 -0.38 -8.10
CA LEU A 21 -9.41 -0.04 -9.43
C LEU A 21 -8.54 1.01 -10.16
N VAL A 22 -7.21 0.91 -10.02
CA VAL A 22 -6.25 1.78 -10.69
C VAL A 22 -5.38 1.00 -11.66
N HIS A 23 -4.80 1.67 -12.65
CA HIS A 23 -3.84 1.03 -13.54
C HIS A 23 -2.53 0.69 -12.78
N PRO A 24 -1.87 -0.45 -13.04
CA PRO A 24 -0.58 -0.82 -12.42
C PRO A 24 0.52 0.24 -12.57
N MET A 25 0.45 1.05 -13.63
CA MET A 25 1.38 2.17 -13.85
C MET A 25 1.22 3.27 -12.79
N THR A 26 0.01 3.48 -12.26
CA THR A 26 -0.25 4.42 -11.17
C THR A 26 0.49 4.01 -9.91
N ILE A 27 0.42 2.72 -9.56
CA ILE A 27 1.16 2.16 -8.42
C ILE A 27 2.68 2.32 -8.63
N ARG A 28 3.19 2.01 -9.82
CA ARG A 28 4.63 2.22 -10.16
C ARG A 28 5.05 3.68 -10.06
N ARG A 29 4.19 4.60 -10.52
CA ARG A 29 4.42 6.04 -10.41
C ARG A 29 4.51 6.47 -8.95
N TRP A 30 3.64 5.97 -8.08
CA TRP A 30 3.68 6.30 -6.65
C TRP A 30 4.93 5.76 -5.94
N ILE A 31 5.40 4.58 -6.32
CA ILE A 31 6.70 4.05 -5.85
C ILE A 31 7.83 4.98 -6.31
N ALA A 32 7.85 5.37 -7.57
CA ALA A 32 8.86 6.28 -8.12
C ALA A 32 8.81 7.68 -7.47
N GLN A 33 7.63 8.13 -7.04
CA GLN A 33 7.42 9.39 -6.31
C GLN A 33 7.75 9.29 -4.81
N GLY A 34 8.09 8.10 -4.29
CA GLY A 34 8.33 7.88 -2.86
C GLY A 34 7.05 7.89 -2.00
N LYS A 35 5.86 7.86 -2.61
CA LYS A 35 4.57 7.77 -1.90
C LYS A 35 4.27 6.37 -1.38
N LEU A 36 4.89 5.36 -2.00
CA LEU A 36 4.74 3.95 -1.68
C LEU A 36 6.10 3.27 -1.52
N THR A 37 6.25 2.50 -0.45
CA THR A 37 7.47 1.74 -0.18
C THR A 37 7.38 0.37 -0.82
N ALA A 38 8.34 0.07 -1.68
CA ALA A 38 8.47 -1.19 -2.38
C ALA A 38 9.46 -2.12 -1.65
N HIS A 39 8.95 -3.20 -1.07
CA HIS A 39 9.77 -4.21 -0.41
C HIS A 39 10.18 -5.30 -1.40
N ARG A 40 11.48 -5.58 -1.48
CA ARG A 40 12.00 -6.68 -2.32
C ARG A 40 12.03 -7.96 -1.48
N MET A 41 11.42 -9.03 -1.98
CA MET A 41 11.43 -10.33 -1.29
C MET A 41 12.76 -11.06 -1.55
N ALA A 42 13.42 -11.50 -0.48
CA ALA A 42 14.63 -12.31 -0.54
C ALA A 42 14.26 -13.76 -0.90
N GLY A 43 14.02 -14.04 -2.19
CA GLY A 43 13.63 -15.38 -2.63
C GLY A 43 13.74 -15.66 -4.13
N GLY A 44 14.34 -14.75 -4.90
CA GLY A 44 14.52 -14.94 -6.35
C GLY A 44 13.35 -14.39 -7.17
N GLY A 45 13.69 -13.55 -8.15
CA GLY A 45 12.73 -12.82 -8.99
C GLY A 45 12.56 -11.37 -8.55
N LYS A 46 12.31 -10.47 -9.53
CA LYS A 46 12.05 -9.02 -9.33
C LYS A 46 10.67 -8.79 -8.66
N SER A 47 10.39 -9.55 -7.61
CA SER A 47 9.11 -9.63 -6.91
C SER A 47 9.07 -8.53 -5.86
N ILE A 48 8.41 -7.44 -6.21
CA ILE A 48 8.14 -6.31 -5.33
C ILE A 48 6.83 -6.56 -4.58
N ARG A 49 6.84 -6.30 -3.27
CA ARG A 49 5.67 -6.30 -2.40
C ARG A 49 5.41 -4.90 -1.86
N LEU A 50 4.15 -4.59 -1.69
CA LEU A 50 3.65 -3.34 -1.15
C LEU A 50 2.91 -3.63 0.14
N ASP A 51 3.10 -2.77 1.14
CA ASP A 51 2.32 -2.84 2.37
C ASP A 51 0.88 -2.39 2.09
N ALA A 52 -0.09 -3.27 2.36
CA ALA A 52 -1.51 -2.97 2.23
C ALA A 52 -1.93 -1.73 3.02
N ALA A 53 -1.36 -1.49 4.20
CA ALA A 53 -1.71 -0.33 5.02
C ALA A 53 -1.32 0.97 4.31
N GLN A 54 -0.11 1.02 3.74
CA GLN A 54 0.38 2.18 3.02
C GLN A 54 -0.40 2.42 1.72
N VAL A 55 -0.72 1.35 0.98
CA VAL A 55 -1.56 1.46 -0.23
C VAL A 55 -2.93 2.02 0.15
N ASN A 56 -3.58 1.46 1.16
CA ASN A 56 -4.91 1.90 1.58
C ASN A 56 -4.93 3.34 2.10
N ALA A 57 -3.87 3.77 2.80
CA ALA A 57 -3.74 5.15 3.29
C ALA A 57 -3.73 6.19 2.15
N LEU A 58 -3.33 5.83 0.93
CA LEU A 58 -3.40 6.73 -0.23
C LEU A 58 -4.81 6.92 -0.79
N PHE A 59 -5.72 5.98 -0.50
CA PHE A 59 -7.12 6.03 -0.93
C PHE A 59 -8.06 6.46 0.19
N ALA A 60 -7.61 6.42 1.44
CA ALA A 60 -8.34 7.00 2.54
C ALA A 60 -8.55 8.50 2.27
N PRO A 61 -9.77 9.03 2.43
CA PRO A 61 -10.01 10.46 2.28
C PRO A 61 -9.08 11.22 3.24
N ALA A 62 -8.51 12.34 2.80
CA ALA A 62 -7.66 13.22 3.60
C ALA A 62 -8.42 13.94 4.75
N GLY A 63 -9.47 13.32 5.29
CA GLY A 63 -10.30 13.83 6.37
C GLY A 63 -9.71 13.49 7.72
N GLY A 64 -8.81 14.34 8.20
CA GLY A 64 -8.29 14.29 9.57
C GLY A 64 -7.64 15.59 10.02
N GLY A 65 -8.00 16.72 9.40
CA GLY A 65 -7.69 18.05 9.93
C GLY A 65 -8.65 18.41 11.06
N ASN A 66 -8.46 17.83 12.25
CA ASN A 66 -8.59 18.49 13.56
C ASN A 66 -8.32 17.49 14.70
N SER A 67 -7.39 17.83 15.60
CA SER A 67 -7.40 17.44 17.01
C SER A 67 -6.11 17.98 17.66
N ALA A 68 -6.17 19.22 18.13
CA ALA A 68 -5.74 19.60 19.48
C ALA A 68 -6.03 21.10 19.65
N ALA A 69 -6.89 21.38 20.63
CA ALA A 69 -7.19 22.70 21.16
C ALA A 69 -6.03 23.21 22.04
#